data_AF-K2EVY8-F1
#
_entry.id   AF-K2EVY8-F1
#
_cell.length_a   1.000
_cell.length_b   1.000
_cell.length_c   1.000
_cell.angle_alpha   90.00
_cell.angle_beta   90.00
_cell.angle_gamma   90.00
#
_symmetry.space_group_name_H-M   'P 1'
#
loop_
_entity.id
_entity.type
_entity.pdbx_description
1 polymer ?
#
loop_
_entity_poly.entity_id
_entity_poly.type
_entity_poly.pdbx_seq_one_letter_code
_entity_poly.pdbx_strand_id
1 'polypeptide(L)' 'MARNLKRYYQAWELRQQKLTFKEIGKIMKITGSRAAVLSNHIDFKIEYQKRWRISNELKELVKKYFS' A
#
# COMPACT_ATOMS: atom_id res chain seq x y z
N MET A 1 0.91 9.70 11.90
CA MET A 1 1.10 8.38 11.22
C MET A 1 2.43 7.77 11.69
N ALA A 2 2.42 6.54 12.22
CA ALA A 2 3.68 5.84 12.49
C ALA A 2 4.50 5.74 11.19
N ARG A 3 5.78 6.13 11.22
CA ARG A 3 6.66 6.30 10.04
C ARG A 3 6.66 5.08 9.11
N ASN A 4 6.48 3.90 9.69
CA ASN A 4 6.40 2.64 8.95
C ASN A 4 5.13 2.53 8.12
N LEU A 5 3.96 2.85 8.69
CA LEU A 5 2.66 2.71 8.02
C LEU A 5 2.63 3.52 6.71
N LYS A 6 3.13 4.76 6.73
CA LYS A 6 3.20 5.64 5.55
C LYS A 6 3.91 4.99 4.36
N ARG A 7 4.99 4.22 4.60
CA ARG A 7 5.71 3.51 3.54
C ARG A 7 4.89 2.38 2.92
N TYR A 8 4.10 1.66 3.71
CA TYR A 8 3.21 0.62 3.19
C TYR A 8 2.18 1.21 2.22
N TYR A 9 1.55 2.33 2.61
CA TYR A 9 0.59 3.02 1.74
C TYR A 9 1.23 3.54 0.46
N GLN A 10 2.40 4.17 0.57
CA GLN A 10 3.07 4.74 -0.59
C GLN A 10 3.45 3.66 -1.61
N ALA A 11 3.93 2.49 -1.16
CA ALA A 11 4.19 1.36 -2.03
C ALA A 11 2.91 0.81 -2.68
N TRP A 12 1.80 0.76 -1.93
CA TRP A 12 0.52 0.30 -2.44
C TRP A 12 -0.10 1.28 -3.45
N GLU A 13 -0.05 2.58 -3.20
CA GLU A 13 -0.57 3.62 -4.09
C GLU A 13 0.18 3.64 -5.43
N LEU A 14 1.52 3.52 -5.40
CA LEU A 14 2.33 3.41 -6.61
C LEU A 14 1.98 2.16 -7.43
N ARG A 15 1.55 1.07 -6.77
CA ARG A 15 1.07 -0.13 -7.46
C ARG A 15 -0.26 0.08 -8.16
N GLN A 16 -1.18 0.85 -7.58
CA GLN A 16 -2.45 1.20 -8.23
C GLN A 16 -2.23 2.04 -9.51
N GLN A 17 -1.10 2.74 -9.61
CA GLN A 17 -0.66 3.46 -10.81
C GLN A 17 -0.01 2.53 -11.87
N LYS A 18 -0.16 1.21 -11.74
CA LYS A 18 0.41 0.17 -12.63
C LYS A 18 1.95 0.11 -12.69
N LEU A 19 2.64 0.70 -11.71
CA LEU A 19 4.09 0.58 -11.61
C LEU A 19 4.50 -0.82 -11.15
N THR A 20 5.59 -1.34 -11.71
CA THR A 20 6.17 -2.62 -11.29
C THR A 20 6.88 -2.49 -9.95
N PHE A 21 7.01 -3.58 -9.19
CA PHE A 21 7.75 -3.56 -7.93
C PHE A 21 9.19 -3.06 -8.06
N LYS A 22 9.83 -3.30 -9.21
CA LYS A 22 11.18 -2.81 -9.51
C LYS A 22 11.20 -1.29 -9.59
N GLU A 23 10.21 -0.68 -10.22
CA GLU A 23 10.07 0.78 -10.33
C GLU A 23 9.68 1.42 -9.00
N ILE A 24 8.73 0.81 -8.28
CA ILE A 24 8.34 1.24 -6.93
C ILE A 24 9.56 1.23 -6.00
N GLY A 25 10.37 0.16 -6.06
CA GLY A 25 11.61 0.07 -5.31
C GLY A 25 12.58 1.20 -5.62
N LYS A 26 12.77 1.54 -6.90
CA LYS A 26 13.60 2.69 -7.32
C LYS A 26 13.08 4.01 -6.76
N ILE A 27 11.78 4.28 -6.86
CA ILE A 27 11.15 5.52 -6.38
C ILE A 27 11.30 5.66 -4.87
N MET A 28 11.09 4.57 -4.13
CA MET A 28 11.14 4.55 -2.67
C MET A 28 12.54 4.33 -2.10
N LYS A 29 13.56 4.17 -2.95
CA LYS A 29 14.94 3.81 -2.57
C LYS A 29 15.01 2.53 -1.71
N ILE A 30 14.26 1.50 -2.11
CA ILE A 30 14.22 0.16 -1.49
C ILE A 30 14.34 -0.93 -2.56
N THR A 31 14.52 -2.19 -2.15
CA THR A 31 14.49 -3.32 -3.08
C THR A 31 13.07 -3.59 -3.58
N GLY A 32 12.94 -4.11 -4.80
CA GLY A 32 11.63 -4.49 -5.35
C GLY A 32 10.92 -5.58 -4.54
N SER A 33 11.67 -6.51 -3.95
CA SER A 33 11.13 -7.51 -3.02
C SER A 33 10.51 -6.86 -1.78
N ARG A 34 11.14 -5.82 -1.24
CA ARG A 34 10.61 -5.08 -0.10
C ARG A 34 9.40 -4.24 -0.49
N ALA A 35 9.40 -3.63 -1.68
CA ALA A 35 8.22 -2.96 -2.22
C ALA A 35 7.02 -3.93 -2.36
N ALA A 36 7.25 -5.16 -2.83
CA ALA A 36 6.21 -6.18 -2.93
C ALA A 36 5.61 -6.54 -1.58
N VAL A 37 6.44 -6.76 -0.55
CA VAL A 37 5.95 -7.02 0.83
C VAL A 37 5.12 -5.84 1.35
N LEU A 38 5.58 -4.60 1.13
CA LEU A 38 4.88 -3.40 1.58
C LEU A 38 3.50 -3.27 0.91
N SER A 39 3.41 -3.44 -0.41
CA SER A 39 2.13 -3.36 -1.12
C SER A 39 1.20 -4.51 -0.74
N ASN A 40 1.70 -5.75 -0.74
CA ASN A 40 0.90 -6.95 -0.43
C ASN A 40 0.34 -6.92 1.01
N HIS A 41 1.05 -6.31 1.96
CA HIS A 41 0.54 -6.17 3.33
C HIS A 41 -0.74 -5.33 3.41
N ILE A 42 -0.87 -4.31 2.55
CA ILE A 42 -2.09 -3.49 2.48
C ILE A 42 -3.21 -4.29 1.81
N ASP A 43 -2.91 -5.01 0.71
CA ASP A 43 -3.88 -5.90 0.06
C ASP A 43 -4.41 -6.95 1.06
N PHE A 44 -3.52 -7.60 1.81
CA PHE A 44 -3.88 -8.54 2.87
C PHE A 44 -4.78 -7.91 3.94
N LYS A 45 -4.49 -6.66 4.36
CA LYS A 45 -5.35 -5.96 5.31
C LYS A 45 -6.73 -5.65 4.74
N ILE A 46 -6.81 -5.28 3.46
CA ILE A 46 -8.09 -5.00 2.80
C ILE A 46 -8.92 -6.27 2.68
N GLU A 47 -8.29 -7.39 2.33
CA GLU A 47 -8.95 -8.68 2.09
C GLU A 47 -9.35 -9.38 3.40
N TYR A 48 -8.44 -9.46 4.38
CA TYR A 48 -8.62 -10.29 5.58
C TYR A 48 -9.01 -9.50 6.84
N GLN A 49 -8.69 -8.21 6.97
CA GLN A 49 -9.24 -7.42 8.07
C GLN A 49 -10.61 -6.89 7.67
N LYS A 50 -11.65 -7.25 8.45
CA LYS A 50 -13.00 -6.69 8.27
C LYS A 50 -12.89 -5.17 8.12
N ARG A 51 -13.44 -4.61 7.03
CA ARG A 51 -13.33 -3.18 6.63
C ARG A 51 -13.44 -2.17 7.76
N TRP A 52 -14.21 -2.45 8.83
CA TRP A 52 -14.37 -1.57 9.99
C TRP A 52 -13.14 -1.45 10.90
N ARG A 53 -12.28 -2.48 10.99
CA ARG A 53 -11.02 -2.48 11.76
C ARG A 53 -9.85 -1.79 11.04
N ILE A 54 -10.03 -1.53 9.76
CA ILE A 54 -9.06 -0.79 8.97
C ILE A 54 -9.18 0.70 9.36
N SER A 55 -8.04 1.39 9.51
CA SER A 55 -8.06 2.82 9.87
C SER A 55 -8.91 3.62 8.88
N ASN A 56 -9.57 4.69 9.36
CA ASN A 56 -10.38 5.54 8.49
C ASN A 56 -9.57 6.10 7.31
N GLU A 57 -8.28 6.39 7.49
CA GLU A 57 -7.37 6.82 6.41
C GLU A 57 -7.26 5.79 5.28
N LEU A 58 -7.19 4.48 5.58
CA LEU A 58 -7.15 3.43 4.56
C LEU A 58 -8.50 3.29 3.86
N LYS A 59 -9.61 3.49 4.59
CA LYS A 59 -10.94 3.49 3.98
C LYS A 59 -11.09 4.64 2.98
N GLU A 60 -10.61 5.83 3.31
CA GLU A 60 -10.61 6.99 2.41
C GLU A 60 -9.75 6.76 1.17
N LEU A 61 -8.55 6.21 1.35
CA LEU A 61 -7.66 5.85 0.24
C LEU A 61 -8.25 4.77 -0.66
N VAL A 62 -8.79 3.69 -0.09
CA VAL A 62 -9.47 2.64 -0.87
C VAL A 62 -10.66 3.23 -1.62
N LYS A 63 -11.45 4.11 -1.00
CA LYS A 63 -12.58 4.78 -1.66
C LYS A 63 -12.13 5.64 -2.84
N LYS A 64 -10.95 6.26 -2.79
CA LYS A 64 -10.41 7.06 -3.91
C LYS A 64 -10.09 6.22 -5.16
N TYR A 65 -9.69 4.96 -4.99
CA TYR A 65 -9.24 4.09 -6.10
C TYR A 65 -10.24 2.99 -6.49
N PHE A 66 -11.21 2.65 -5.64
CA PHE A 66 -12.22 1.61 -5.86
C PHE A 66 -13.66 2.17 -6.01
N SER A 67 -13.82 3.47 -6.24
CA SER A 67 -15.13 4.12 -6.46
C SER A 67 -15.40 4.43 -7.92
#